data_AF-A0A0S7ENJ9-F1
#
_entry.id   AF-A0A0S7ENJ9-F1
#
_cell.length_a   1.000
_cell.length_b   1.000
_cell.length_c   1.000
_cell.angle_alpha   90.00
_cell.angle_beta   90.00
_cell.angle_gamma   90.00
#
_symmetry.space_group_name_H-M   'P 1'
#
loop_
_entity.id
_entity.type
_entity.pdbx_description
1 polymer ?
#
loop_
_entity_poly.entity_id
_entity_poly.type
_entity_poly.pdbx_seq_one_letter_code
_entity_poly.pdbx_strand_id
1 'polypeptide(L)'
;RVVVYVKLSRLCEQDKILKDLEARISSLKNDKDKLERVLDVSHQQMEQYQEQPAHVHKIAYQQRLLQEDLVTIRAQISRVSTEMARAWEEYNGLEQSVELLRLALQAHMTHNDTSQQEKAELKRELWRIEDVMGGLSASKANYKITVDSIQNPDRRLVPSVSDQAVP
;
A
#
# COMPACT_ATOMS: atom_id res chain seq x y z
N ARG A 1 -22.68 -20.66 -4.56
CA ARG A 1 -23.04 -19.77 -3.43
C ARG A 1 -21.86 -19.56 -2.47
N VAL A 2 -21.39 -20.58 -1.74
CA VAL A 2 -20.24 -20.45 -0.80
C VAL A 2 -18.94 -20.00 -1.50
N VAL A 3 -18.69 -20.47 -2.72
CA VAL A 3 -17.45 -20.17 -3.47
C VAL A 3 -17.30 -18.68 -3.81
N VAL A 4 -18.37 -17.99 -4.22
CA VAL A 4 -18.34 -16.55 -4.53
C VAL A 4 -18.04 -15.77 -3.26
N TYR A 5 -18.81 -16.03 -2.19
CA TYR A 5 -18.64 -15.36 -0.91
C TYR A 5 -17.23 -15.52 -0.33
N VAL A 6 -16.69 -16.75 -0.34
CA VAL A 6 -15.34 -17.03 0.18
C VAL A 6 -14.26 -16.29 -0.61
N LYS A 7 -14.37 -16.26 -1.94
CA LYS A 7 -13.40 -15.55 -2.79
C LYS A 7 -13.46 -14.03 -2.61
N LEU A 8 -14.66 -13.45 -2.56
CA LEU A 8 -14.83 -12.02 -2.32
C LEU A 8 -14.35 -11.62 -0.93
N SER A 9 -14.67 -12.41 0.10
CA SER A 9 -14.20 -12.15 1.47
C SER A 9 -12.67 -12.16 1.55
N ARG A 10 -12.02 -13.12 0.88
CA ARG A 10 -10.55 -13.18 0.83
C ARG A 10 -9.94 -12.01 0.06
N LEU A 11 -10.57 -11.56 -1.03
CA LEU A 11 -10.12 -10.37 -1.77
C LEU A 11 -10.23 -9.10 -0.90
N CYS A 12 -11.33 -8.92 -0.17
CA CYS A 12 -11.50 -7.80 0.76
C CYS A 12 -10.48 -7.82 1.91
N GLU A 13 -10.18 -9.00 2.47
CA GLU A 13 -9.15 -9.13 3.50
C GLU A 13 -7.78 -8.74 2.94
N GLN A 14 -7.48 -9.16 1.71
CA GLN A 14 -6.22 -8.81 1.05
C GLN A 14 -6.11 -7.30 0.76
N ASP A 15 -7.21 -6.65 0.36
CA ASP A 15 -7.29 -5.19 0.21
C ASP A 15 -6.97 -4.48 1.54
N LYS A 16 -7.57 -4.94 2.64
CA LYS A 16 -7.32 -4.38 3.97
C LYS A 16 -5.85 -4.49 4.37
N ILE A 17 -5.23 -5.65 4.14
CA ILE A 17 -3.79 -5.84 4.40
C ILE A 17 -2.95 -4.85 3.59
N LEU A 18 -3.25 -4.66 2.29
CA LEU A 18 -2.54 -3.70 1.45
C LEU A 18 -2.66 -2.28 1.97
N LYS A 19 -3.87 -1.88 2.40
CA LYS A 19 -4.13 -0.57 2.99
C LYS A 19 -3.33 -0.33 4.28
N ASP A 20 -3.29 -1.32 5.17
CA ASP A 20 -2.55 -1.23 6.43
C ASP A 20 -1.04 -1.16 6.18
N LEU A 21 -0.53 -1.93 5.21
CA LEU A 21 0.88 -1.89 4.79
C LEU A 21 1.25 -0.53 4.18
N GLU A 22 0.41 0.02 3.30
CA GLU A 22 0.59 1.36 2.72
C GLU A 22 0.66 2.45 3.79
N ALA A 23 -0.28 2.42 4.75
CA ALA A 23 -0.30 3.37 5.87
C ALA A 23 0.98 3.25 6.71
N ARG A 24 1.43 2.02 6.98
CA ARG A 24 2.66 1.75 7.73
C ARG A 24 3.92 2.24 7.00
N ILE A 25 4.02 2.01 5.70
CA ILE A 25 5.13 2.53 4.88
C ILE A 25 5.15 4.06 4.93
N SER A 26 4.00 4.70 4.80
CA SER A 26 3.88 6.16 4.84
C SER A 26 4.30 6.73 6.20
N SER A 27 3.88 6.11 7.30
CA SER A 27 4.32 6.49 8.65
C SER A 27 5.83 6.36 8.81
N LEU A 28 6.41 5.21 8.42
CA LEU A 28 7.84 4.97 8.54
C LEU A 28 8.69 5.95 7.70
N LYS A 29 8.22 6.29 6.49
CA LYS A 29 8.87 7.32 5.65
C LYS A 29 8.85 8.69 6.35
N ASN A 30 7.73 9.06 6.97
CA ASN A 30 7.62 10.30 7.73
C ASN A 30 8.57 10.34 8.94
N ASP A 31 8.65 9.23 9.69
CA ASP A 31 9.53 9.11 10.85
C ASP A 31 11.01 9.17 10.43
N LYS A 32 11.37 8.51 9.33
CA LYS A 32 12.70 8.64 8.70
C LYS A 32 13.02 10.10 8.36
N ASP A 33 12.12 10.81 7.68
CA ASP A 33 12.34 12.20 7.28
C ASP A 33 12.40 13.17 8.47
N LYS A 34 11.70 12.89 9.57
CA LYS A 34 11.85 13.63 10.83
C LYS A 34 13.20 13.37 11.46
N LEU A 35 13.63 12.11 11.51
CA LEU A 35 14.90 11.72 12.11
C LEU A 35 16.09 12.28 11.33
N GLU A 36 16.04 12.27 10.00
CA GLU A 36 17.04 12.90 9.13
C GLU A 36 17.13 14.42 9.41
N ARG A 37 15.99 15.12 9.57
CA ARG A 37 15.99 16.54 9.98
C ARG A 37 16.61 16.78 11.35
N VAL A 38 16.37 15.91 12.33
CA VAL A 38 16.98 16.03 13.66
C VAL A 38 18.49 15.82 13.58
N LEU A 39 18.95 14.86 12.78
CA LEU A 39 20.37 14.64 12.51
C LEU A 39 21.03 15.87 11.86
N ASP A 40 20.37 16.50 10.88
CA ASP A 40 20.88 17.73 10.26
C ASP A 40 21.06 18.87 11.27
N VAL A 41 20.06 19.10 12.14
CA VAL A 41 20.17 20.09 13.23
C VAL A 41 21.29 19.72 14.20
N SER A 42 21.43 18.43 14.53
CA SER A 42 22.49 17.95 15.41
C SER A 42 23.89 18.17 14.82
N HIS A 43 24.06 18.05 13.50
CA HIS A 43 25.32 18.40 12.83
C HIS A 43 25.63 19.89 12.98
N GLN A 44 24.64 20.78 12.77
CA GLN A 44 24.83 22.23 12.98
C GLN A 44 25.22 22.56 14.43
N GLN A 45 24.62 21.86 15.41
CA GLN A 45 25.00 22.02 16.82
C GLN A 45 26.45 21.61 17.08
N MET A 46 26.95 20.57 16.40
CA MET A 46 28.34 20.14 16.55
C MET A 46 29.33 21.23 16.10
N GLU A 47 29.02 21.91 14.99
CA GLU A 47 29.79 23.06 14.50
C GLU A 47 29.73 24.25 15.49
N GLN A 48 28.54 24.53 16.03
CA GLN A 48 28.34 25.62 17.00
C GLN A 48 29.14 25.41 18.30
N TYR A 49 29.25 24.17 18.78
CA TYR A 49 29.92 23.82 20.04
C TYR A 49 31.33 23.24 19.86
N GLN A 50 31.95 23.40 18.68
CA GLN A 50 33.23 22.76 18.35
C GLN A 50 34.36 23.05 19.37
N GLU A 51 34.36 24.24 19.98
CA GLU A 51 35.35 24.67 20.99
C GLU A 51 35.06 24.12 22.40
N GLN A 52 33.98 23.34 22.58
CA GLN A 52 33.53 22.82 23.85
C GLN A 52 33.53 21.28 23.83
N PRO A 53 34.67 20.63 24.16
CA PRO A 53 34.84 19.18 24.00
C PRO A 53 33.76 18.35 24.69
N ALA A 54 33.32 18.72 25.89
CA ALA A 54 32.27 17.99 26.60
C ALA A 54 30.92 18.00 25.85
N HIS A 55 30.58 19.12 25.22
CA HIS A 55 29.37 19.25 24.40
C HIS A 55 29.48 18.42 23.12
N VAL A 56 30.62 18.49 22.44
CA VAL A 56 30.89 17.69 21.22
C VAL A 56 30.72 16.19 21.50
N HIS A 57 31.29 15.67 22.59
CA HIS A 57 31.14 14.26 22.95
C HIS A 57 29.68 13.86 23.19
N LYS A 58 28.90 14.72 23.86
CA LYS A 58 27.48 14.47 24.11
C LYS A 58 26.67 14.45 22.81
N ILE A 59 26.91 15.41 21.92
CA ILE A 59 26.24 15.51 20.62
C ILE A 59 26.61 14.30 19.75
N ALA A 60 27.89 13.91 19.70
CA ALA A 60 28.34 12.74 18.95
C ALA A 60 27.67 11.45 19.44
N TYR A 61 27.52 11.29 20.77
CA TYR A 61 26.78 10.15 21.33
C TYR A 61 25.31 10.16 20.91
N GLN A 62 24.64 11.32 20.95
CA GLN A 62 23.25 11.44 20.48
C GLN A 62 23.12 11.13 19.00
N GLN A 63 24.01 11.64 18.14
CA GLN A 63 24.02 11.34 16.71
C GLN A 63 24.16 9.84 16.45
N ARG A 64 25.01 9.14 17.22
CA ARG A 64 25.15 7.69 17.10
C ARG A 64 23.82 6.98 17.35
N LEU A 65 23.10 7.32 18.42
CA LEU A 65 21.80 6.72 18.71
C LEU A 65 20.77 7.02 17.61
N LEU A 66 20.72 8.27 17.13
CA LEU A 66 19.83 8.67 16.04
C LEU A 66 20.15 7.94 14.73
N GLN A 67 21.43 7.67 14.44
CA GLN A 67 21.84 6.87 13.28
C GLN A 67 21.46 5.39 13.44
N GLU A 68 21.57 4.83 14.64
CA GLU A 68 21.11 3.46 14.95
C GLU A 68 19.58 3.32 14.75
N ASP A 69 18.81 4.32 15.17
CA ASP A 69 17.37 4.39 14.92
C ASP A 69 17.06 4.52 13.42
N LEU A 70 17.84 5.30 12.68
CA LEU A 70 17.65 5.49 11.24
C LEU A 70 17.89 4.20 10.46
N VAL A 71 18.94 3.45 10.82
CA VAL A 71 19.20 2.12 10.26
C VAL A 71 18.04 1.18 10.55
N THR A 72 17.51 1.21 11.77
CA THR A 72 16.35 0.39 12.17
C THR A 72 15.11 0.73 11.36
N ILE A 73 14.78 2.02 11.20
CA ILE A 73 13.62 2.45 10.39
C ILE A 73 13.80 2.05 8.93
N ARG A 74 14.98 2.24 8.34
CA ARG A 74 15.26 1.81 6.96
C ARG A 74 15.08 0.31 6.77
N ALA A 75 15.55 -0.50 7.72
CA ALA A 75 15.34 -1.95 7.69
C ALA A 75 13.84 -2.31 7.78
N GLN A 76 13.08 -1.62 8.64
CA GLN A 76 11.63 -1.81 8.72
C GLN A 76 10.91 -1.42 7.43
N ILE A 77 11.27 -0.29 6.81
CA ILE A 77 10.72 0.12 5.50
C ILE A 77 10.97 -0.96 4.46
N SER A 78 12.19 -1.47 4.33
CA SER A 78 12.52 -2.54 3.37
C SER A 78 11.71 -3.81 3.60
N ARG A 79 11.52 -4.19 4.87
CA ARG A 79 10.71 -5.35 5.25
C ARG A 79 9.24 -5.16 4.86
N VAL A 80 8.61 -4.06 5.31
CA VAL A 80 7.19 -3.78 5.02
C VAL A 80 6.96 -3.61 3.52
N SER A 81 7.93 -3.03 2.80
CA SER A 81 7.88 -2.91 1.34
C SER A 81 7.90 -4.27 0.63
N THR A 82 8.69 -5.23 1.14
CA THR A 82 8.69 -6.60 0.64
C THR A 82 7.37 -7.32 0.94
N GLU A 83 6.81 -7.11 2.14
CA GLU A 83 5.49 -7.63 2.52
C GLU A 83 4.40 -7.04 1.60
N MET A 84 4.46 -5.74 1.29
CA MET A 84 3.55 -5.05 0.35
C MET A 84 3.62 -5.65 -1.06
N ALA A 85 4.82 -5.89 -1.59
CA ALA A 85 4.98 -6.49 -2.92
C ALA A 85 4.37 -7.91 -2.99
N ARG A 86 4.52 -8.73 -1.94
CA ARG A 86 3.91 -10.07 -1.88
C ARG A 86 2.40 -10.00 -1.78
N ALA A 87 1.88 -9.18 -0.87
CA ALA A 87 0.44 -8.95 -0.70
C ALA A 87 -0.22 -8.47 -2.01
N TRP A 88 0.51 -7.66 -2.79
CA TRP A 88 0.06 -7.16 -4.08
C TRP A 88 -0.07 -8.28 -5.12
N GLU A 89 0.92 -9.18 -5.21
CA GLU A 89 0.82 -10.36 -6.09
C GLU A 89 -0.35 -11.27 -5.70
N GLU A 90 -0.55 -11.50 -4.39
CA GLU A 90 -1.69 -12.28 -3.90
C GLU A 90 -3.03 -11.61 -4.25
N TYR A 91 -3.13 -10.29 -4.11
CA TYR A 91 -4.31 -9.53 -4.51
C TYR A 91 -4.61 -9.69 -6.01
N ASN A 92 -3.60 -9.52 -6.87
CA ASN A 92 -3.74 -9.67 -8.31
C ASN A 92 -4.18 -11.09 -8.71
N GLY A 93 -3.66 -12.12 -8.04
CA GLY A 93 -4.07 -13.50 -8.25
C GLY A 93 -5.51 -13.77 -7.82
N LEU A 94 -5.93 -13.21 -6.68
CA LEU A 94 -7.31 -13.33 -6.18
C LEU A 94 -8.29 -12.62 -7.11
N GLU A 95 -7.96 -11.41 -7.55
CA GLU A 95 -8.78 -10.64 -8.48
C GLU A 95 -8.97 -11.36 -9.81
N GLN A 96 -7.89 -11.90 -10.39
CA GLN A 96 -7.97 -12.76 -11.59
C GLN A 96 -8.86 -13.98 -11.37
N SER A 97 -8.78 -14.62 -10.20
CA SER A 97 -9.62 -15.77 -9.87
C SER A 97 -11.10 -15.40 -9.73
N VAL A 98 -11.41 -14.21 -9.21
CA VAL A 98 -12.78 -13.67 -9.15
C VAL A 98 -13.28 -13.35 -10.55
N GLU A 99 -12.44 -12.79 -11.41
CA GLU A 99 -12.81 -12.49 -12.80
C GLU A 99 -13.11 -13.77 -13.61
N LEU A 100 -12.28 -14.82 -13.47
CA LEU A 100 -12.56 -16.12 -14.08
C LEU A 100 -13.87 -16.73 -13.58
N LEU A 101 -14.18 -16.58 -12.28
CA LEU A 101 -15.47 -17.01 -11.73
C LEU A 101 -16.62 -16.18 -12.33
N ARG A 102 -16.45 -14.87 -12.49
CA ARG A 102 -17.45 -14.00 -13.13
C ARG A 102 -17.76 -14.47 -14.54
N LEU A 103 -16.74 -14.74 -15.35
CA LEU A 103 -16.89 -15.26 -16.72
C LEU A 103 -17.59 -16.63 -16.75
N ALA A 104 -17.22 -17.54 -15.85
CA ALA A 104 -17.87 -18.85 -15.74
C ALA A 104 -19.36 -18.73 -15.36
N LEU A 105 -19.71 -17.83 -14.44
CA LEU A 105 -21.10 -17.57 -14.05
C LEU A 105 -21.89 -16.93 -15.20
N GLN A 106 -21.29 -16.02 -15.97
CA GLN A 106 -21.91 -15.45 -17.17
C GLN A 106 -22.17 -16.52 -18.24
N ALA A 107 -21.19 -17.38 -18.53
CA ALA A 107 -21.35 -18.48 -19.47
C ALA A 107 -22.49 -19.41 -19.03
N HIS A 108 -22.52 -19.82 -17.76
CA HIS A 108 -23.61 -20.63 -17.21
C HIS A 108 -24.98 -19.96 -17.37
N MET A 109 -25.07 -18.65 -17.16
CA MET A 109 -26.33 -17.91 -17.31
C MET A 109 -26.87 -17.93 -18.76
N THR A 110 -25.98 -18.01 -19.76
CA THR A 110 -26.36 -18.05 -21.18
C THR A 110 -26.80 -19.42 -21.69
N HIS A 111 -26.58 -20.51 -20.93
CA HIS A 111 -27.03 -21.84 -21.32
C HIS A 111 -28.56 -21.98 -21.28
N ASN A 112 -29.12 -22.56 -22.35
CA ASN A 112 -30.56 -22.72 -22.55
C ASN A 112 -31.26 -23.58 -21.50
N ASP A 113 -30.52 -24.52 -20.88
CA ASP A 113 -31.06 -25.46 -19.88
C ASP A 113 -31.16 -24.85 -18.47
N THR A 114 -30.67 -23.62 -18.27
CA THR A 114 -30.71 -22.96 -16.95
C THR A 114 -32.11 -22.44 -16.65
N SER A 115 -32.68 -22.88 -15.52
CA SER A 115 -34.01 -22.47 -15.09
C SER A 115 -34.08 -20.97 -14.77
N GLN A 116 -35.29 -20.39 -14.80
CA GLN A 116 -35.47 -18.96 -14.52
C GLN A 116 -35.07 -18.58 -13.08
N GLN A 117 -35.28 -19.50 -12.13
CA GLN A 117 -34.87 -19.30 -10.74
C GLN A 117 -33.34 -19.28 -10.61
N GLU A 118 -32.64 -20.20 -11.26
CA GLU A 118 -31.17 -20.21 -11.30
C GLU A 118 -30.60 -18.97 -12.00
N LYS A 119 -31.24 -18.51 -13.09
CA LYS A 119 -30.85 -17.25 -13.76
C LYS A 119 -30.95 -16.04 -12.83
N ALA A 120 -32.01 -15.96 -12.00
CA ALA A 120 -32.14 -14.90 -11.01
C ALA A 120 -31.06 -14.97 -9.92
N GLU A 121 -30.67 -16.18 -9.51
CA GLU A 121 -29.59 -16.40 -8.56
C GLU A 121 -28.22 -16.02 -9.13
N LEU A 122 -27.90 -16.42 -10.35
CA LEU A 122 -26.65 -16.08 -11.03
C LEU A 122 -26.50 -14.56 -11.19
N LYS A 123 -27.58 -13.85 -11.56
CA LYS A 123 -27.59 -12.39 -11.62
C LYS A 123 -27.23 -11.75 -10.28
N ARG A 124 -27.76 -12.26 -9.16
CA ARG A 124 -27.40 -11.75 -7.82
C ARG A 124 -25.93 -11.98 -7.48
N GLU A 125 -25.39 -13.14 -7.82
CA GLU A 125 -23.97 -13.44 -7.57
C GLU A 125 -23.05 -12.59 -8.45
N LEU A 126 -23.39 -12.40 -9.73
CA LEU A 126 -22.66 -11.51 -10.64
C LEU A 126 -22.66 -10.06 -10.14
N TRP A 127 -23.83 -9.56 -9.74
CA TRP A 127 -23.95 -8.20 -9.21
C TRP A 127 -23.11 -8.02 -7.94
N ARG A 128 -23.09 -9.01 -7.05
CA ARG A 128 -22.23 -8.98 -5.85
C ARG A 128 -20.74 -8.93 -6.21
N ILE A 129 -20.31 -9.66 -7.24
CA ILE A 129 -18.93 -9.62 -7.71
C ILE A 129 -18.60 -8.22 -8.25
N GLU A 130 -19.48 -7.66 -9.08
CA GLU A 130 -19.30 -6.33 -9.68
C GLU A 130 -19.25 -5.22 -8.63
N ASP A 131 -20.13 -5.27 -7.64
CA ASP A 131 -20.18 -4.32 -6.53
C ASP A 131 -18.87 -4.34 -5.72
N VAL A 132 -18.41 -5.52 -5.31
CA VAL A 132 -17.16 -5.66 -4.53
C VAL A 132 -15.96 -5.25 -5.37
N MET A 133 -15.81 -5.78 -6.60
CA MET A 133 -14.66 -5.43 -7.46
C MET A 133 -14.64 -3.94 -7.81
N GLY A 134 -15.80 -3.35 -8.07
CA GLY A 134 -15.95 -1.91 -8.30
C GLY A 134 -15.50 -1.10 -7.09
N GLY A 135 -15.96 -1.48 -5.89
CA GLY A 135 -15.59 -0.82 -4.64
C GLY A 135 -14.09 -0.85 -4.32
N LEU A 136 -13.40 -1.94 -4.67
CA LEU A 136 -11.96 -2.10 -4.40
C LEU A 136 -11.06 -1.46 -5.49
N SER A 137 -11.60 -1.17 -6.67
CA SER A 137 -10.82 -0.68 -7.82
C SER A 137 -10.11 0.66 -7.57
N ALA A 138 -10.70 1.55 -6.77
CA ALA A 138 -10.12 2.84 -6.43
C ALA A 138 -8.86 2.70 -5.57
N SER A 139 -8.89 1.82 -4.55
CA SER A 139 -7.75 1.57 -3.65
C SER A 139 -6.59 0.89 -4.38
N LYS A 140 -6.91 0.01 -5.34
CA LYS A 140 -5.92 -0.71 -6.14
C LYS A 140 -4.93 0.21 -6.86
N ALA A 141 -5.39 1.35 -7.39
CA ALA A 141 -4.53 2.31 -8.07
C ALA A 141 -3.45 2.87 -7.13
N ASN A 142 -3.82 3.18 -5.89
CA ASN A 142 -2.90 3.71 -4.87
C ASN A 142 -1.85 2.66 -4.49
N TYR A 143 -2.26 1.41 -4.28
CA TYR A 143 -1.32 0.34 -3.96
C TYR A 143 -0.30 0.12 -5.07
N LYS A 144 -0.74 0.16 -6.34
CA LYS A 144 0.16 0.05 -7.48
C LYS A 144 1.22 1.16 -7.48
N ILE A 145 0.81 2.40 -7.24
CA ILE A 145 1.73 3.54 -7.12
C ILE A 145 2.73 3.31 -5.99
N THR A 146 2.25 2.85 -4.83
CA THR A 146 3.10 2.55 -3.67
C THR A 146 4.12 1.45 -3.99
N VAL A 147 3.70 0.35 -4.63
CA VAL A 147 4.57 -0.75 -5.07
C VAL A 147 5.58 -0.29 -6.12
N ASP A 148 5.15 0.48 -7.12
CA ASP A 148 6.03 1.02 -8.16
C ASP A 148 7.08 1.97 -7.58
N SER A 149 6.72 2.78 -6.57
CA SER A 149 7.64 3.69 -5.88
C SER A 149 8.72 2.96 -5.07
N ILE A 150 8.44 1.73 -4.62
CA ILE A 150 9.41 0.88 -3.91
C ILE A 150 10.43 0.31 -4.91
N GLN A 151 9.95 -0.11 -6.08
CA GLN A 151 10.81 -0.69 -7.12
C GLN A 151 11.61 0.36 -7.89
N ASN A 152 11.17 1.63 -7.86
CA ASN A 152 11.81 2.74 -8.55
C ASN A 152 11.88 3.99 -7.65
N PRO A 153 12.83 4.06 -6.70
CA PRO A 153 12.94 5.16 -5.76
C PRO A 153 13.30 6.51 -6.41
N ASP A 154 13.80 6.52 -7.65
CA ASP A 154 14.20 7.72 -8.39
C ASP A 154 13.04 8.40 -9.14
N ARG A 155 11.86 7.75 -9.26
CA ARG A 155 10.66 8.41 -9.79
C ARG A 155 10.05 9.31 -8.74
N ARG A 156 10.48 10.57 -8.72
CA ARG A 156 9.75 11.64 -8.02
C ARG A 156 8.29 11.62 -8.47
N LEU A 157 7.38 11.38 -7.54
CA LEU A 157 5.94 11.61 -7.73
C LEU A 157 5.76 13.11 -7.94
N VAL A 158 5.62 13.50 -9.21
CA VAL A 158 5.19 14.85 -9.54
C VAL A 158 3.75 14.97 -9.04
N PRO A 159 3.40 15.96 -8.20
CA PRO A 159 2.01 16.20 -7.87
C PRO A 159 1.27 16.53 -9.17
N SER A 160 0.19 15.79 -9.47
CA SER A 160 -0.79 16.28 -10.43
C SER A 160 -1.47 17.49 -9.79
N VAL A 161 -0.99 18.68 -10.13
CA VAL A 161 -1.72 19.92 -9.89
C VAL A 161 -2.92 19.92 -10.83
N SER A 162 -4.08 19.64 -10.28
CA SER A 162 -5.36 20.09 -10.82
C SER A 162 -6.10 20.79 -9.68
N ASP A 163 -6.06 22.11 -9.76
CA ASP A 163 -6.99 23.12 -9.20
C ASP A 163 -6.21 24.46 -9.22
N GLN A 164 -6.70 25.61 -9.68
CA GLN A 164 -8.04 26.06 -10.09
C GLN A 164 -7.90 27.46 -10.73
N ALA A 165 -8.84 27.82 -11.62
CA ALA A 165 -9.40 29.16 -11.88
C ALA A 165 -8.50 30.41 -12.12
N VAL A 166 -8.52 30.90 -13.37
CA VAL A 166 -8.97 32.23 -13.88
C VAL A 166 -8.85 33.45 -12.94
N PRO A 167 -8.31 34.59 -13.44
CA PRO A 167 -9.17 35.71 -13.89
C PRO A 167 -9.22 35.89 -15.41
#